data_AF-A0A841GJX0-F1
#
_entry.id   AF-A0A841GJX0-F1
#
_cell.length_a   1.000
_cell.length_b   1.000
_cell.length_c   1.000
_cell.angle_alpha   90.00
_cell.angle_beta   90.00
_cell.angle_gamma   90.00
#
_symmetry.space_group_name_H-M   'P 1'
#
loop_
_entity.id
_entity.type
_entity.pdbx_description
1 polymer ?
#
loop_
_entity_poly.entity_id
_entity_poly.type
_entity_poly.pdbx_seq_one_letter_code
_entity_poly.pdbx_strand_id
1 'polypeptide(L)'
;MKTHGLILIGMLLSTSVFADNSLRCGGSIISVGDTKAELLMKCGTAVSVVESKSSLVENTNGSVSMVTDSETLMVDMGKNKIMMLVTIRDGVIKEIENGPRND
;
A
#
# COMPACT_ATOMS: atom_id res chain seq x y z
N MET A 1 -7.29 10.66 60.22
CA MET A 1 -7.53 9.49 59.34
C MET A 1 -8.79 9.83 58.53
N LYS A 2 -8.85 9.88 57.21
CA LYS A 2 -8.09 9.21 56.15
C LYS A 2 -8.25 10.05 54.87
N THR A 3 -7.14 10.45 54.27
CA THR A 3 -7.06 11.12 52.97
C THR A 3 -7.31 10.08 51.87
N HIS A 4 -8.37 10.25 51.08
CA HIS A 4 -8.55 9.51 49.84
C HIS A 4 -8.09 10.39 48.68
N GLY A 5 -6.79 10.38 48.45
CA GLY A 5 -6.20 10.86 47.23
C GLY A 5 -6.27 9.80 46.12
N LEU A 6 -5.91 10.27 44.91
CA LEU A 6 -5.49 9.49 43.75
C LEU A 6 -6.67 8.77 43.02
N ILE A 7 -6.86 8.82 41.70
CA ILE A 7 -5.93 9.03 40.58
C ILE A 7 -6.72 9.49 39.32
N LEU A 8 -6.25 10.55 38.66
CA LEU A 8 -6.53 10.84 37.26
C LEU A 8 -5.57 10.00 36.39
N ILE A 9 -6.01 8.85 35.87
CA ILE A 9 -5.34 8.15 34.76
C ILE A 9 -6.27 8.31 33.56
N GLY A 10 -6.09 9.42 32.84
CA GLY A 10 -6.58 9.58 31.48
C GLY A 10 -5.62 8.86 30.55
N MET A 11 -6.04 7.72 30.01
CA MET A 11 -5.34 6.99 28.95
C MET A 11 -5.17 7.89 27.72
N LEU A 12 -3.95 8.39 27.51
CA LEU A 12 -3.48 8.82 26.19
C LEU A 12 -3.15 7.55 25.40
N LEU A 13 -4.17 6.95 24.76
CA LEU A 13 -3.95 5.99 23.68
C LEU A 13 -3.53 6.79 22.43
N SER A 14 -2.26 7.20 22.40
CA SER A 14 -1.63 7.73 21.20
C SER A 14 -1.45 6.58 20.20
N THR A 15 -2.48 6.27 19.44
CA THR A 15 -2.34 5.38 18.27
C THR A 15 -1.53 6.14 17.23
N SER A 16 -0.24 5.83 17.13
CA SER A 16 0.62 6.30 16.05
C SER A 16 0.17 5.63 14.75
N VAL A 17 -0.74 6.26 14.02
CA VAL A 17 -1.05 5.93 12.62
C VAL A 17 -0.15 6.81 11.76
N PHE A 18 0.99 6.29 11.34
CA PHE A 18 1.77 6.89 10.27
C PHE A 18 2.31 5.77 9.37
N ALA A 19 1.39 5.05 8.73
CA ALA A 19 1.66 4.63 7.36
C ALA A 19 1.05 5.73 6.49
N ASP A 20 1.83 6.29 5.55
CA ASP A 20 1.26 7.18 4.54
C ASP A 20 0.37 6.32 3.64
N ASN A 21 -0.91 6.23 3.99
CA ASN A 21 -1.93 5.47 3.26
C ASN A 21 -2.23 6.05 1.87
N SER A 22 -1.46 7.01 1.40
CA SER A 22 -1.66 7.66 0.11
C SER A 22 -0.35 8.17 -0.48
N LEU A 23 -0.31 8.25 -1.81
CA LEU A 23 0.75 8.90 -2.56
C LEU A 23 0.13 9.86 -3.59
N ARG A 24 0.89 10.90 -3.95
CA ARG A 24 0.45 11.92 -4.90
C ARG A 24 1.19 11.79 -6.22
N CYS A 25 0.43 11.53 -7.27
CA CYS A 25 0.90 11.47 -8.65
C CYS A 25 0.48 12.73 -9.40
N GLY A 26 1.36 13.74 -9.39
CA GLY A 26 1.06 15.05 -9.96
C GLY A 26 -0.18 15.70 -9.33
N GLY A 27 -1.25 15.82 -10.13
CA GLY A 27 -2.53 16.39 -9.71
C GLY A 27 -3.47 15.43 -8.96
N SER A 28 -3.14 14.13 -8.94
CA SER A 28 -4.01 13.07 -8.45
C SER A 28 -3.48 12.44 -7.17
N ILE A 29 -4.38 11.91 -6.34
CA ILE A 29 -4.05 11.14 -5.13
C ILE A 29 -4.50 9.69 -5.35
N ILE A 30 -3.64 8.77 -4.94
CA ILE A 30 -3.89 7.34 -4.82
C ILE A 30 -3.81 6.96 -3.35
N SER A 31 -4.74 6.15 -2.87
CA SER A 31 -4.76 5.67 -1.50
C SER A 31 -4.89 4.15 -1.39
N VAL A 32 -4.60 3.61 -0.21
CA VAL A 32 -4.97 2.23 0.15
C VAL A 32 -6.48 2.05 -0.06
N GLY A 33 -6.86 0.97 -0.71
CA GLY A 33 -8.24 0.70 -1.13
C GLY A 33 -8.54 1.03 -2.59
N ASP A 34 -7.75 1.91 -3.23
CA ASP A 34 -7.86 2.16 -4.67
C ASP A 34 -7.40 0.91 -5.46
N THR A 35 -7.85 0.81 -6.70
CA THR A 35 -7.51 -0.31 -7.59
C THR A 35 -6.16 -0.11 -8.29
N LYS A 36 -5.55 -1.20 -8.74
CA LYS A 36 -4.39 -1.16 -9.66
C LYS A 36 -4.68 -0.33 -10.91
N ALA A 37 -5.89 -0.42 -11.44
CA ALA A 37 -6.29 0.36 -12.60
C ALA A 37 -6.25 1.87 -12.31
N GLU A 38 -6.77 2.30 -11.16
CA GLU A 38 -6.69 3.70 -10.74
C GLU A 38 -5.25 4.17 -10.55
N LEU A 39 -4.40 3.35 -9.93
CA LEU A 39 -2.96 3.63 -9.81
C LEU A 39 -2.36 3.92 -11.18
N LEU A 40 -2.57 3.01 -12.14
CA LEU A 40 -1.99 3.15 -13.48
C LEU A 40 -2.57 4.32 -14.27
N MET A 41 -3.86 4.63 -14.10
CA MET A 41 -4.50 5.78 -14.75
C MET A 41 -4.02 7.12 -14.18
N LYS A 42 -3.82 7.20 -12.85
CA LYS A 42 -3.46 8.45 -12.16
C LYS A 42 -1.94 8.69 -12.11
N CYS A 43 -1.14 7.61 -12.05
CA CYS A 43 0.31 7.67 -11.88
C CYS A 43 1.09 7.26 -13.14
N GLY A 44 0.43 6.65 -14.12
CA GLY A 44 1.10 6.04 -15.26
C GLY A 44 1.62 4.64 -14.95
N THR A 45 2.45 4.11 -15.83
CA THR A 45 3.01 2.77 -15.69
C THR A 45 4.01 2.70 -14.54
N ALA A 46 3.99 1.59 -13.80
CA ALA A 46 5.04 1.27 -12.85
C ALA A 46 6.40 1.12 -13.54
N VAL A 47 7.48 1.43 -12.83
CA VAL A 47 8.85 1.26 -13.30
C VAL A 47 9.22 -0.20 -13.36
N SER A 48 8.85 -0.96 -12.34
CA SER A 48 9.12 -2.39 -12.26
C SER A 48 8.16 -3.10 -11.31
N VAL A 49 8.08 -4.42 -11.46
CA VAL A 49 7.45 -5.33 -10.51
C VAL A 49 8.57 -5.86 -9.61
N VAL A 50 8.50 -5.56 -8.31
CA VAL A 50 9.51 -5.94 -7.31
C VAL A 50 9.24 -7.35 -6.79
N GLU A 51 7.97 -7.68 -6.56
CA GLU A 51 7.51 -8.99 -6.13
C GLU A 51 6.20 -9.33 -6.84
N SER A 52 6.01 -10.60 -7.19
CA SER A 52 4.75 -11.10 -7.74
C SER A 52 4.51 -12.53 -7.27
N LYS A 53 3.29 -12.80 -6.78
CA LYS A 53 2.80 -14.12 -6.38
C LYS A 53 1.57 -14.43 -7.21
N SER A 54 1.55 -15.63 -7.75
CA SER A 54 0.46 -16.11 -8.59
C SER A 54 0.03 -17.52 -8.19
N SER A 55 -1.25 -17.78 -8.42
CA SER A 55 -1.87 -19.08 -8.24
C SER A 55 -2.34 -19.62 -9.59
N LEU A 56 -2.40 -20.95 -9.69
CA LEU A 56 -3.04 -21.62 -10.81
C LEU A 56 -4.50 -21.87 -10.42
N VAL A 57 -5.42 -21.39 -11.24
CA VAL A 57 -6.86 -21.56 -11.06
C VAL A 57 -7.38 -22.41 -12.21
N GLU A 58 -8.02 -23.53 -11.89
CA GLU A 58 -8.74 -24.34 -12.86
C GLU A 58 -10.10 -23.70 -13.15
N ASN A 59 -10.37 -23.48 -14.43
CA ASN A 59 -11.62 -22.91 -14.92
C ASN A 59 -12.68 -24.00 -15.07
N THR A 60 -13.95 -23.58 -15.18
CA THR A 60 -15.09 -24.50 -15.35
C THR A 60 -15.05 -25.32 -16.64
N ASN A 61 -14.24 -24.92 -17.62
CA ASN A 61 -14.02 -25.65 -18.87
C ASN A 61 -12.79 -26.59 -18.83
N GLY A 62 -12.15 -26.75 -17.67
CA GLY A 62 -10.95 -27.57 -17.47
C GLY A 62 -9.65 -26.90 -17.92
N SER A 63 -9.66 -25.64 -18.39
CA SER A 63 -8.43 -24.90 -18.66
C SER A 63 -7.83 -24.36 -17.37
N VAL A 64 -6.50 -24.27 -17.30
CA VAL A 64 -5.81 -23.67 -16.14
C VAL A 64 -5.37 -22.26 -16.51
N SER A 65 -5.70 -21.29 -15.65
CA SER A 65 -5.26 -19.90 -15.77
C SER A 65 -4.35 -19.52 -14.60
N MET A 66 -3.34 -18.71 -14.89
CA MET A 66 -2.49 -18.11 -13.86
C MET A 66 -3.11 -16.78 -13.43
N VAL A 67 -3.35 -16.62 -12.13
CA VAL A 67 -3.93 -15.40 -11.55
C VAL A 67 -2.89 -14.79 -10.61
N THR A 68 -2.66 -13.48 -10.72
CA THR A 68 -1.78 -12.77 -9.79
C THR A 68 -2.55 -12.46 -8.52
N ASP A 69 -2.18 -13.12 -7.42
CA ASP A 69 -2.82 -12.91 -6.09
C ASP A 69 -2.29 -11.64 -5.45
N SER A 70 -0.98 -11.39 -5.58
CA SER A 70 -0.35 -10.18 -5.06
C SER A 70 0.86 -9.76 -5.89
N GLU A 71 1.06 -8.45 -6.01
CA GLU A 71 2.27 -7.89 -6.61
C GLU A 71 2.67 -6.60 -5.88
N THR A 72 3.97 -6.32 -5.83
CA THR A 72 4.51 -5.05 -5.34
C THR A 72 5.15 -4.31 -6.50
N LEU A 73 4.66 -3.11 -6.77
CA LEU A 73 5.11 -2.26 -7.88
C LEU A 73 6.02 -1.15 -7.37
N MET A 74 7.12 -0.89 -8.08
CA MET A 74 7.91 0.32 -7.89
C MET A 74 7.38 1.42 -8.80
N VAL A 75 7.00 2.55 -8.23
CA VAL A 75 6.40 3.69 -8.93
C VAL A 75 7.30 4.91 -8.81
N ASP A 76 7.60 5.55 -9.95
CA ASP A 76 8.37 6.79 -10.01
C ASP A 76 7.49 7.99 -9.67
N MET A 77 7.93 8.78 -8.69
CA MET A 77 7.25 9.98 -8.22
C MET A 77 7.75 11.26 -8.89
N GLY A 78 8.69 11.14 -9.84
CA GLY A 78 9.31 12.22 -10.57
C GLY A 78 10.57 12.78 -9.90
N LYS A 79 11.08 13.88 -10.49
CA LYS A 79 12.38 14.46 -10.12
C LYS A 79 12.46 14.80 -8.63
N ASN A 80 13.56 14.39 -7.99
CA ASN A 80 13.87 14.65 -6.58
C ASN A 80 12.86 14.05 -5.58
N LYS A 81 12.09 13.04 -5.99
CA LYS A 81 11.19 12.29 -5.12
C LYS A 81 11.71 10.86 -4.96
N ILE A 82 11.40 10.25 -3.82
CA ILE A 82 11.72 8.86 -3.54
C ILE A 82 10.72 8.00 -4.31
N MET A 83 11.18 6.89 -4.89
CA MET A 83 10.30 5.90 -5.51
C MET A 83 9.38 5.31 -4.46
N MET A 84 8.14 4.98 -4.82
CA MET A 84 7.20 4.33 -3.90
C MET A 84 7.07 2.86 -4.24
N LEU A 85 6.95 2.01 -3.22
CA LEU A 85 6.50 0.64 -3.38
C LEU A 85 5.01 0.59 -3.07
N VAL A 86 4.25 -0.04 -3.96
CA VAL A 86 2.80 -0.17 -3.86
C VAL A 86 2.44 -1.65 -3.94
N THR A 87 2.03 -2.23 -2.81
CA THR A 87 1.58 -3.62 -2.76
C THR A 87 0.10 -3.70 -3.07
N ILE A 88 -0.20 -4.54 -4.05
CA ILE A 88 -1.54 -4.82 -4.56
C ILE A 88 -1.86 -6.27 -4.22
N ARG A 89 -3.05 -6.50 -3.67
CA ARG A 89 -3.61 -7.84 -3.46
C ARG A 89 -5.03 -7.87 -4.03
N ASP A 90 -5.34 -8.89 -4.81
CA ASP A 90 -6.63 -9.04 -5.50
C ASP A 90 -7.00 -7.78 -6.31
N GLY A 91 -6.02 -7.16 -6.95
CA GLY A 91 -6.20 -5.93 -7.74
C GLY A 91 -6.41 -4.64 -6.94
N VAL A 92 -6.35 -4.69 -5.60
CA VAL A 92 -6.56 -3.55 -4.70
C VAL A 92 -5.28 -3.20 -3.95
N ILE A 93 -4.97 -1.90 -3.84
CA ILE A 93 -3.82 -1.42 -3.07
C ILE A 93 -4.06 -1.70 -1.59
N LYS A 94 -3.11 -2.40 -0.98
CA LYS A 94 -3.12 -2.72 0.46
C LYS A 94 -2.08 -1.94 1.23
N GLU A 95 -0.98 -1.57 0.58
CA GLU A 95 0.16 -0.96 1.24
C GLU A 95 0.88 0.00 0.29
N ILE A 96 1.34 1.11 0.86
CA ILE A 96 2.15 2.13 0.18
C ILE A 96 3.29 2.45 1.12
N GLU A 97 4.53 2.32 0.63
CA GLU A 97 5.73 2.55 1.42
C GLU A 97 6.83 3.22 0.59
N ASN A 98 7.79 3.82 1.28
CA ASN A 98 8.96 4.38 0.61
C ASN A 98 9.82 3.25 0.05
N GLY A 99 10.22 3.38 -1.21
CA GLY A 99 11.20 2.49 -1.81
C GLY A 99 12.59 2.62 -1.18
N PRO A 100 13.47 1.64 -1.47
CA PRO A 100 14.82 1.62 -0.94
C PRO A 100 15.58 2.91 -1.32
N ARG A 101 16.36 3.43 -0.38
CA ARG A 101 17.34 4.48 -0.61
C ARG A 101 18.69 3.80 -0.77
N ASN A 102 19.45 4.13 -1.81
CA ASN A 102 20.85 3.70 -1.88
C ASN A 102 21.60 4.37 -0.72
N ASP A 103 22.03 3.59 0.25
CA ASP A 103 23.04 3.91 1.26
C ASP A 103 24.46 3.53 0.79
#